data_AF-A0A5R2N918-F1
#
_entry.id   AF-A0A5R2N918-F1
#
_cell.length_a   1.000
_cell.length_b   1.000
_cell.length_c   1.000
_cell.angle_alpha   90.00
_cell.angle_beta   90.00
_cell.angle_gamma   90.00
#
_symmetry.space_group_name_H-M   'P 1'
#
loop_
_entity.id
_entity.type
_entity.pdbx_description
1 polymer ?
#
loop_
_entity_poly.entity_id
_entity_poly.type
_entity_poly.pdbx_seq_one_letter_code
_entity_poly.pdbx_strand_id
1 'polypeptide(L)'
;MTVALENNITTTIHGDRVSLLRVLGPAHVWALGVGIVLVGEFTGWNFSADKGGALAALIVCWVVGLLYTSVAMIDSEVTSTVAAAGGQYAQAKHIVGPLMAFNVALFLVFAYTMLEVSDAILLGDTIVAKAGVEGLTHNSFIAATIVVLAWLN
;
A
#
# COMPACT_ATOMS: atom_id res chain seq x y z
N MET A 1 -68.01 6.57 13.99
CA MET A 1 -67.55 7.00 12.66
C MET A 1 -66.59 8.16 12.89
N THR A 2 -65.33 7.85 13.21
CA THR A 2 -64.15 8.02 12.33
C THR A 2 -63.73 9.47 12.15
N VAL A 3 -62.79 9.92 12.98
CA VAL A 3 -61.71 10.80 12.55
C VAL A 3 -60.42 10.19 13.08
N ALA A 4 -59.86 9.28 12.29
CA ALA A 4 -58.58 8.64 12.54
C ALA A 4 -57.48 9.47 11.84
N LEU A 5 -56.55 9.95 12.66
CA LEU A 5 -55.11 10.07 12.45
C LEU A 5 -54.63 10.69 11.13
N GLU A 6 -54.00 11.86 11.27
CA GLU A 6 -53.03 12.41 10.30
C GLU A 6 -52.00 11.34 9.93
N ASN A 7 -51.93 11.02 8.63
CA ASN A 7 -50.87 10.20 8.06
C ASN A 7 -49.56 10.99 8.07
N ASN A 8 -48.86 10.96 9.20
CA ASN A 8 -47.49 11.42 9.30
C ASN A 8 -46.58 10.38 8.64
N ILE A 9 -46.51 10.39 7.31
CA ILE A 9 -45.55 9.59 6.55
C ILE A 9 -44.19 10.26 6.71
N THR A 10 -43.50 9.92 7.80
CA THR A 10 -42.06 10.09 7.90
C THR A 10 -41.41 9.15 6.90
N THR A 11 -41.16 9.62 5.69
CA THR A 11 -40.21 8.97 4.77
C THR A 11 -38.83 8.97 5.41
N THR A 12 -38.48 7.88 6.10
CA THR A 12 -37.10 7.60 6.48
C THR A 12 -36.32 7.30 5.20
N ILE A 13 -35.63 8.29 4.66
CA ILE A 13 -34.60 8.08 3.63
C ILE A 13 -33.52 7.21 4.26
N HIS A 14 -33.62 5.89 4.10
CA HIS A 14 -32.50 4.99 4.36
C HIS A 14 -31.53 5.20 3.19
N GLY A 15 -30.57 6.11 3.38
CA GLY A 15 -29.44 6.22 2.48
C GLY A 15 -28.75 4.86 2.43
N ASP A 16 -28.77 4.22 1.27
CA ASP A 16 -28.09 2.96 1.02
C ASP A 16 -26.60 3.16 1.37
N ARG A 17 -26.19 2.67 2.54
CA ARG A 17 -24.78 2.67 2.92
C ARG A 17 -24.14 1.58 2.08
N VAL A 18 -23.40 1.98 1.05
CA VAL A 18 -22.55 1.09 0.25
C VAL A 18 -21.69 0.27 1.21
N SER A 19 -22.14 -0.94 1.48
CA SER A 19 -21.52 -1.86 2.42
C SER A 19 -20.66 -2.81 1.60
N LEU A 20 -19.34 -2.61 1.67
CA LEU A 20 -18.39 -3.50 1.03
C LEU A 20 -18.46 -4.87 1.73
N LEU A 21 -18.51 -5.94 0.94
CA LEU A 21 -18.34 -7.29 1.46
C LEU A 21 -16.97 -7.36 2.15
N ARG A 22 -16.97 -7.79 3.42
CA ARG A 22 -15.76 -7.93 4.24
C ARG A 22 -14.99 -9.18 3.80
N VAL A 23 -14.40 -9.09 2.62
CA VAL A 23 -13.70 -10.18 1.92
C VAL A 23 -12.30 -10.43 2.47
N LEU A 24 -11.69 -9.41 3.09
CA LEU A 24 -10.30 -9.49 3.56
C LEU A 24 -10.23 -10.02 4.99
N GLY A 25 -9.91 -11.32 5.13
CA GLY A 25 -9.59 -11.94 6.41
C GLY A 25 -8.19 -11.58 6.92
N PRO A 26 -7.87 -11.84 8.20
CA PRO A 26 -6.57 -11.49 8.81
C PRO A 26 -5.35 -12.03 8.05
N ALA A 27 -5.43 -13.25 7.52
CA ALA A 27 -4.34 -13.86 6.74
C ALA A 27 -4.06 -13.11 5.43
N HIS A 28 -5.08 -12.56 4.78
CA HIS A 28 -4.92 -11.77 3.56
C HIS A 28 -4.24 -10.44 3.85
N VAL A 29 -4.66 -9.75 4.91
CA VAL A 29 -4.03 -8.48 5.34
C VAL A 29 -2.57 -8.68 5.71
N TRP A 30 -2.26 -9.78 6.42
CA TRP A 30 -0.88 -10.15 6.73
C TRP A 30 -0.06 -10.40 5.45
N ALA A 31 -0.60 -11.18 4.50
CA ALA A 31 0.08 -11.46 3.25
C ALA A 31 0.32 -10.19 2.40
N LEU A 32 -0.63 -9.25 2.39
CA LEU A 32 -0.45 -7.94 1.74
C LEU A 32 0.68 -7.14 2.40
N GLY A 33 0.73 -7.10 3.73
CA GLY A 33 1.79 -6.40 4.47
C GLY A 33 3.18 -7.03 4.31
N VAL A 34 3.27 -8.36 4.34
CA VAL A 34 4.55 -9.06 4.16
C VAL A 34 5.04 -8.96 2.72
N GLY A 35 4.14 -9.05 1.73
CA GLY A 35 4.48 -8.98 0.32
C GLY A 35 5.16 -7.67 -0.07
N ILE A 36 4.57 -6.54 0.34
CA ILE A 36 5.13 -5.21 0.00
C ILE A 36 6.51 -4.97 0.62
N VAL A 37 6.78 -5.52 1.82
CA VAL A 37 8.08 -5.36 2.50
C VAL A 37 9.15 -6.25 1.87
N LEU A 38 8.82 -7.51 1.57
CA LEU A 38 9.80 -8.47 1.05
C LEU A 38 10.35 -8.08 -0.33
N VAL A 39 9.51 -7.51 -1.21
CA VAL A 39 9.95 -7.08 -2.56
C VAL A 39 11.04 -6.01 -2.45
N GLY A 40 10.83 -5.01 -1.58
CA GLY A 40 11.80 -3.94 -1.35
C GLY A 40 13.09 -4.44 -0.69
N GLU A 41 12.95 -5.25 0.37
CA GLU A 41 14.11 -5.76 1.12
C GLU A 41 14.98 -6.69 0.26
N PHE A 42 14.38 -7.54 -0.58
CA PHE A 42 15.14 -8.43 -1.45
C PHE A 42 16.05 -7.65 -2.42
N THR A 43 15.52 -6.59 -3.02
CA THR A 43 16.28 -5.74 -3.95
C THR A 43 17.38 -4.97 -3.24
N GLY A 44 17.06 -4.40 -2.06
CA GLY A 44 18.01 -3.64 -1.24
C GLY A 44 19.13 -4.51 -0.66
N TRP A 45 18.82 -5.72 -0.20
CA TRP A 45 19.78 -6.63 0.43
C TRP A 45 20.86 -7.09 -0.54
N ASN A 46 20.47 -7.44 -1.77
CA ASN A 46 21.43 -7.85 -2.81
C ASN A 46 22.42 -6.72 -3.13
N PHE A 47 21.98 -5.46 -3.15
CA PHE A 47 22.85 -4.31 -3.40
C PHE A 47 23.74 -3.95 -2.19
N SER A 48 23.18 -4.05 -0.98
CA SER A 48 23.89 -3.77 0.28
C SER A 48 25.00 -4.78 0.55
N ALA A 49 24.76 -6.06 0.30
CA ALA A 49 25.77 -7.10 0.46
C ALA A 49 26.91 -6.96 -0.57
N ASP A 50 26.60 -6.59 -1.81
CA ASP A 50 27.59 -6.41 -2.89
C ASP A 50 28.50 -5.20 -2.65
N LYS A 51 27.93 -4.05 -2.24
CA LYS A 51 28.71 -2.79 -2.05
C LYS A 51 29.18 -2.54 -0.63
N GLY A 52 28.43 -2.96 0.38
CA GLY A 52 28.71 -2.74 1.80
C GLY A 52 29.37 -3.93 2.50
N GLY A 53 29.34 -5.11 1.89
CA GLY A 53 29.84 -6.35 2.47
C GLY A 53 28.87 -6.98 3.47
N ALA A 54 28.97 -8.31 3.64
CA ALA A 54 28.02 -9.09 4.44
C ALA A 54 27.96 -8.67 5.92
N LEU A 55 29.09 -8.27 6.52
CA LEU A 55 29.13 -7.85 7.92
C LEU A 55 28.36 -6.54 8.14
N ALA A 56 28.49 -5.57 7.23
CA ALA A 56 27.76 -4.32 7.32
C ALA A 56 26.25 -4.54 7.12
N ALA A 57 25.87 -5.40 6.17
CA ALA A 57 24.47 -5.78 5.96
C ALA A 57 23.84 -6.41 7.23
N LEU A 58 24.58 -7.26 7.95
CA LEU A 58 24.12 -7.85 9.21
C LEU A 58 23.94 -6.82 10.33
N ILE A 59 24.87 -5.88 10.49
CA ILE A 59 24.76 -4.82 11.51
C ILE A 59 23.55 -3.92 11.21
N VAL A 60 23.37 -3.53 9.94
CA VAL A 60 22.21 -2.73 9.50
C VAL A 60 20.92 -3.50 9.74
N CYS A 61 20.85 -4.78 9.39
CA CYS A 61 19.69 -5.63 9.65
C CYS A 61 19.30 -5.62 11.13
N TRP A 62 20.28 -5.68 12.02
CA TRP A 62 20.03 -5.73 13.45
C TRP A 62 19.52 -4.38 13.98
N VAL A 63 20.18 -3.28 13.62
CA VAL A 63 19.83 -1.93 14.09
C VAL A 63 18.49 -1.47 13.49
N VAL A 64 18.34 -1.55 12.17
CA VAL A 64 17.11 -1.14 11.46
C VAL A 64 15.96 -2.08 11.82
N GLY A 65 16.21 -3.39 11.98
CA GLY A 65 15.19 -4.35 12.41
C GLY A 65 14.61 -4.03 13.78
N LEU A 66 15.43 -3.61 14.75
CA LEU A 66 14.95 -3.18 16.06
C LEU A 66 14.12 -1.88 15.99
N LEU A 67 14.58 -0.90 15.22
CA LEU A 67 13.83 0.34 15.00
C LEU A 67 12.49 0.07 14.32
N TYR A 68 12.47 -0.76 13.28
CA TYR A 68 11.26 -1.12 12.54
C TYR A 68 10.27 -1.89 13.41
N THR A 69 10.75 -2.80 14.27
CA THR A 69 9.90 -3.50 15.25
C THR A 69 9.23 -2.51 16.22
N SER A 70 9.99 -1.51 16.68
CA SER A 70 9.45 -0.46 17.57
C SER A 70 8.37 0.35 16.87
N VAL A 71 8.59 0.74 15.61
CA VAL A 71 7.59 1.45 14.79
C VAL A 71 6.35 0.60 14.56
N ALA A 72 6.50 -0.70 14.30
CA ALA A 72 5.36 -1.61 14.12
C ALA A 72 4.50 -1.74 15.38
N MET A 73 5.10 -1.75 16.58
CA MET A 73 4.35 -1.74 17.84
C MET A 73 3.57 -0.44 18.03
N ILE A 74 4.19 0.71 17.72
CA ILE A 74 3.52 2.02 17.79
C ILE A 74 2.33 2.07 16.81
N ASP A 75 2.52 1.61 15.57
CA ASP A 75 1.44 1.60 14.57
C ASP A 75 0.30 0.66 15.00
N SER A 76 0.61 -0.46 15.65
CA SER A 76 -0.41 -1.35 16.21
C SER A 76 -1.24 -0.66 17.30
N GLU A 77 -0.63 0.12 18.18
CA GLU A 77 -1.35 0.87 19.22
C GLU A 77 -2.24 1.96 18.59
N VAL A 78 -1.68 2.76 17.69
CA VAL A 78 -2.41 3.86 17.04
C VAL A 78 -3.56 3.33 16.18
N THR A 79 -3.32 2.29 15.38
CA THR A 79 -4.34 1.68 14.51
C THR A 79 -5.49 1.05 15.32
N SER A 80 -5.23 0.58 16.54
CA SER A 80 -6.30 0.09 17.44
C SER A 80 -7.22 1.22 17.94
N THR A 81 -6.69 2.44 18.10
CA THR A 81 -7.45 3.61 18.56
C THR A 81 -8.17 4.36 17.44
N VAL A 82 -7.63 4.32 16.21
CA VAL A 82 -8.20 4.99 15.03
C VAL A 82 -8.49 3.93 13.95
N ALA A 83 -9.61 3.23 14.11
CA ALA A 83 -10.08 2.23 13.14
C ALA A 83 -10.73 2.89 11.91
N ALA A 84 -9.94 3.66 11.15
CA ALA A 84 -10.36 4.31 9.92
C ALA A 84 -9.54 3.78 8.74
N ALA A 85 -10.21 3.53 7.61
CA ALA A 85 -9.53 3.22 6.35
C ALA A 85 -8.77 4.46 5.87
N GLY A 86 -7.44 4.37 5.78
CA GLY A 86 -6.58 5.48 5.35
C GLY A 86 -5.15 5.48 5.91
N GLY A 87 -4.79 4.51 6.75
CA GLY A 87 -3.42 4.38 7.27
C GLY A 87 -2.94 5.66 7.96
N GLN A 88 -1.67 6.02 7.72
CA GLN A 88 -1.03 7.17 8.38
C GLN A 88 -1.72 8.51 8.08
N TYR A 89 -2.40 8.65 6.93
CA TYR A 89 -3.21 9.84 6.64
C TYR A 89 -4.38 9.99 7.62
N ALA A 90 -5.11 8.90 7.87
CA ALA A 90 -6.24 8.93 8.80
C ALA A 90 -5.75 9.18 10.24
N GLN A 91 -4.63 8.55 10.63
CA GLN A 91 -3.99 8.79 11.92
C GLN A 91 -3.57 10.27 12.09
N ALA A 92 -2.89 10.86 11.09
CA ALA A 92 -2.47 12.26 11.12
C ALA A 92 -3.67 13.23 11.17
N LYS A 93 -4.75 12.90 10.48
CA LYS A 93 -6.00 13.69 10.50
C LYS A 93 -6.64 13.71 11.89
N HIS A 94 -6.59 12.60 12.61
CA HIS A 94 -7.19 12.48 13.94
C HIS A 94 -6.31 13.08 15.05
N ILE A 95 -4.98 13.08 14.91
CA ILE A 95 -4.05 13.48 15.98
C ILE A 95 -3.57 14.94 15.84
N VAL A 96 -3.23 15.38 14.61
CA VAL A 96 -2.50 16.65 14.41
C VAL A 96 -3.36 17.72 13.74
N GLY A 97 -4.23 17.33 12.82
CA GLY A 97 -5.16 18.23 12.14
C GLY A 97 -5.07 18.19 10.61
N PRO A 98 -5.98 18.89 9.92
CA PRO A 98 -6.21 18.72 8.48
C PRO A 98 -5.04 19.17 7.59
N LEU A 99 -4.29 20.20 7.99
CA LEU A 99 -3.13 20.69 7.22
C LEU A 99 -1.97 19.68 7.23
N MET A 100 -1.69 19.07 8.38
CA MET A 100 -0.64 18.05 8.48
C MET A 100 -1.04 16.74 7.82
N ALA A 101 -2.32 16.37 7.89
CA ALA A 101 -2.84 15.22 7.16
C ALA A 101 -2.70 15.38 5.64
N PHE A 102 -2.97 16.58 5.10
CA PHE A 102 -2.74 16.87 3.67
C PHE A 102 -1.28 16.65 3.28
N ASN A 103 -0.34 17.16 4.08
CA ASN A 103 1.09 16.99 3.83
C ASN A 103 1.51 15.50 3.84
N VAL A 104 1.06 14.73 4.83
CA VAL A 104 1.32 13.28 4.91
C VAL A 104 0.74 12.54 3.71
N ALA A 105 -0.49 12.86 3.30
CA ALA A 105 -1.10 12.27 2.10
C ALA A 105 -0.30 12.56 0.83
N LEU A 106 0.19 13.80 0.68
CA LEU A 106 0.99 14.20 -0.46
C LEU A 106 2.31 13.40 -0.53
N PHE A 107 3.02 13.26 0.59
CA PHE A 107 4.20 12.40 0.67
C PHE A 107 3.87 10.93 0.36
N LEU A 108 2.75 10.43 0.87
CA LEU A 108 2.35 9.05 0.70
C LEU A 108 2.05 8.72 -0.77
N VAL A 109 1.40 9.64 -1.50
CA VAL A 109 1.18 9.51 -2.95
C VAL A 109 2.51 9.45 -3.71
N PHE A 110 3.45 10.35 -3.42
CA PHE A 110 4.77 10.31 -4.06
C PHE A 110 5.54 9.02 -3.73
N ALA A 111 5.51 8.57 -2.48
CA ALA A 111 6.20 7.35 -2.07
C ALA A 111 5.63 6.11 -2.79
N TYR A 112 4.30 5.94 -2.82
CA TYR A 112 3.69 4.79 -3.48
C TYR A 112 3.85 4.83 -5.00
N THR A 113 3.74 5.99 -5.64
CA THR A 113 3.98 6.08 -7.09
C THR A 113 5.41 5.72 -7.48
N MET A 114 6.41 6.16 -6.71
CA MET A 114 7.81 5.80 -6.94
C MET A 114 8.08 4.32 -6.66
N LEU A 115 7.39 3.73 -5.68
CA LEU A 115 7.45 2.30 -5.39
C LEU A 115 6.97 1.48 -6.60
N GLU A 116 5.80 1.80 -7.14
CA GLU A 116 5.25 1.11 -8.32
C GLU A 116 6.17 1.25 -9.55
N VAL A 117 6.77 2.43 -9.75
CA VAL A 117 7.75 2.64 -10.83
C VAL A 117 9.00 1.78 -10.63
N SER A 118 9.50 1.68 -9.40
CA SER A 118 10.65 0.84 -9.06
C SER A 118 10.37 -0.64 -9.32
N ASP A 119 9.20 -1.13 -8.90
CA ASP A 119 8.79 -2.52 -9.08
C ASP A 119 8.63 -2.86 -10.57
N ALA A 120 8.07 -1.95 -11.37
CA ALA A 120 7.95 -2.14 -12.83
C ALA A 120 9.31 -2.24 -13.53
N ILE A 121 10.29 -1.42 -13.14
CA ILE A 121 11.65 -1.47 -13.70
C ILE A 121 12.35 -2.77 -13.31
N LEU A 122 12.33 -3.12 -12.02
CA LEU A 122 12.95 -4.34 -11.52
C LEU A 122 12.34 -5.59 -12.17
N LEU A 123 11.03 -5.63 -12.32
CA LEU A 123 10.35 -6.74 -13.00
C LEU A 123 10.75 -6.81 -14.47
N GLY A 124 10.87 -5.67 -15.16
CA GLY A 124 11.40 -5.61 -16.52
C GLY A 124 12.82 -6.19 -16.61
N ASP A 125 13.73 -5.74 -15.74
CA ASP A 125 15.12 -6.18 -15.72
C ASP A 125 15.26 -7.67 -15.39
N THR A 126 14.47 -8.18 -14.44
CA THR A 126 14.48 -9.60 -14.07
C THR A 126 13.95 -10.51 -15.18
N ILE A 127 12.92 -10.09 -15.91
CA ILE A 127 12.41 -10.83 -17.08
C ILE A 127 13.49 -10.86 -18.18
N VAL A 128 14.10 -9.73 -18.51
CA VAL A 128 15.18 -9.68 -19.53
C VAL A 128 16.35 -10.57 -19.13
N ALA A 129 16.76 -10.54 -17.86
CA ALA A 129 17.87 -11.35 -17.35
C ALA A 129 17.59 -12.87 -17.36
N LYS A 130 16.32 -13.29 -17.23
CA LYS A 130 15.93 -14.72 -17.12
C LYS A 130 15.40 -15.30 -18.43
N ALA A 131 14.81 -14.49 -19.31
CA ALA A 131 14.13 -14.98 -20.51
C ALA A 131 15.11 -15.53 -21.55
N GLY A 132 16.36 -15.04 -21.62
CA GLY A 132 17.37 -15.55 -22.56
C GLY A 132 16.98 -15.48 -24.05
N VAL A 133 15.91 -14.75 -24.38
CA VAL A 133 15.43 -14.54 -25.75
C VAL A 133 16.07 -13.28 -26.30
N GLU A 134 16.88 -13.42 -27.35
CA GLU A 134 17.39 -12.29 -28.12
C GLU A 134 16.22 -11.44 -28.63
N GLY A 135 16.01 -10.26 -28.06
CA GLY A 135 14.97 -9.31 -28.47
C GLY A 135 14.10 -8.76 -27.33
N LEU A 136 14.12 -9.36 -26.14
CA LEU A 136 13.44 -8.80 -24.98
C LEU A 136 14.26 -7.63 -24.43
N THR A 137 13.88 -6.41 -24.81
CA THR A 137 14.50 -5.16 -24.35
C THR A 137 13.54 -4.45 -23.40
N HIS A 138 14.03 -3.56 -22.53
CA HIS A 138 13.22 -2.74 -21.63
C HIS A 138 12.01 -2.08 -22.35
N ASN A 139 12.21 -1.69 -23.62
CA ASN A 139 11.19 -1.11 -24.49
C ASN A 139 10.00 -2.04 -24.78
N SER A 140 10.20 -3.36 -24.79
CA SER A 140 9.14 -4.35 -25.04
C SER A 140 8.14 -4.45 -23.89
N PHE A 141 8.61 -4.27 -22.65
CA PHE A 141 7.74 -4.24 -21.47
C PHE A 141 6.91 -2.95 -21.44
N ILE A 142 7.52 -1.80 -21.74
CA ILE A 142 6.81 -0.52 -21.87
C ILE A 142 5.72 -0.60 -22.95
N ALA A 143 6.04 -1.15 -24.13
CA ALA A 143 5.07 -1.34 -25.21
C ALA A 143 3.92 -2.27 -24.80
N ALA A 144 4.21 -3.38 -24.12
CA ALA A 144 3.18 -4.30 -23.63
C ALA A 144 2.27 -3.62 -22.60
N THR A 145 2.82 -2.86 -21.66
CA THR A 145 2.06 -2.10 -20.66
C THR A 145 1.15 -1.07 -21.32
N ILE A 146 1.65 -0.31 -22.32
CA ILE A 146 0.83 0.65 -23.07
C ILE A 146 -0.31 -0.05 -23.83
N VAL A 147 -0.04 -1.19 -24.48
CA VAL A 147 -1.05 -1.96 -25.21
C VAL A 147 -2.12 -2.53 -24.28
N VAL A 148 -1.73 -3.05 -23.12
CA VAL A 148 -2.67 -3.58 -22.11
C VAL A 148 -3.53 -2.46 -21.51
N LEU A 149 -2.93 -1.31 -21.19
CA LEU A 149 -3.66 -0.14 -20.70
C LEU A 149 -4.62 0.44 -21.76
N ALA A 150 -4.21 0.47 -23.03
CA ALA A 150 -5.07 0.88 -24.14
C ALA A 150 -6.22 -0.11 -24.40
N TRP A 151 -6.03 -1.39 -24.10
CA TRP A 151 -7.08 -2.41 -24.22
C TRP A 151 -8.07 -2.41 -23.05
N LEU A 152 -7.62 -2.01 -21.86
CA LEU A 152 -8.46 -1.90 -20.65
C LEU A 152 -9.31 -0.62 -20.59
N ASN A 153 -9.08 0.34 -21.50
CA ASN A 153 -9.83 1.59 -21.63
C ASN A 153 -10.88 1.50 -22.74
#